data_AF-A0A921GQ89-F1
#
_entry.id   AF-A0A921GQ89-F1
#
_cell.length_a   1.000
_cell.length_b   1.000
_cell.length_c   1.000
_cell.angle_alpha   90.00
_cell.angle_beta   90.00
_cell.angle_gamma   90.00
#
_symmetry.space_group_name_H-M   'P 1'
#
loop_
_entity.id
_entity.type
_entity.pdbx_description
1 polymer ?
#
loop_
_entity_poly.entity_id
_entity_poly.type
_entity_poly.pdbx_seq_one_letter_code
_entity_poly.pdbx_strand_id
1 'polypeptide(L)'
;MPSRPIDPDDREQLITRPQPGDDDPVCLTRFQMQKVACIIDAALVGHELWREHAIAAVDLLYTAAAEAGRAGGVRPSAAERWHRDLERLPWPPSGPPKPQADGTPAEKE
;
A
#
# COMPACT_ATOMS: atom_id res chain seq x y z
N MET A 1 -15.70 -21.15 17.36
CA MET A 1 -14.56 -22.08 17.33
C MET A 1 -13.29 -21.24 17.25
N PRO A 2 -12.27 -21.46 18.10
CA PRO A 2 -11.04 -20.70 18.01
C PRO A 2 -10.29 -21.10 16.71
N SER A 3 -10.09 -20.13 15.81
CA SER A 3 -9.32 -20.32 14.59
C SER A 3 -7.88 -20.68 14.97
N ARG A 4 -7.40 -21.85 14.55
CA ARG A 4 -5.98 -22.17 14.66
C ARG A 4 -5.19 -21.14 13.84
N PRO A 5 -4.02 -20.68 14.32
CA PRO A 5 -3.11 -19.92 13.49
C PRO A 5 -2.76 -20.76 12.25
N ILE A 6 -2.88 -20.17 11.06
CA ILE A 6 -2.42 -20.79 9.81
C ILE A 6 -0.90 -20.95 9.91
N ASP A 7 -0.40 -22.14 9.60
CA ASP A 7 1.03 -22.41 9.52
C ASP A 7 1.67 -21.49 8.46
N PRO A 8 2.81 -20.83 8.72
CA PRO A 8 3.46 -19.97 7.74
C PRO A 8 3.73 -20.65 6.39
N ASP A 9 4.03 -21.95 6.38
CA ASP A 9 4.29 -22.71 5.15
C ASP A 9 2.99 -22.95 4.36
N ASP A 10 1.87 -23.13 5.05
CA ASP A 10 0.54 -23.21 4.43
C ASP A 10 0.14 -21.85 3.84
N ARG A 11 0.51 -20.74 4.51
CA ARG A 11 0.26 -19.39 4.02
C ARG A 11 1.05 -19.07 2.75
N GLU A 12 2.33 -19.44 2.68
CA GLU A 12 3.15 -19.26 1.48
C GLU A 12 2.60 -20.07 0.29
N GLN A 13 2.16 -21.31 0.51
CA GLN A 13 1.55 -22.12 -0.54
C GLN A 13 0.21 -21.55 -1.03
N LEU A 14 -0.56 -20.92 -0.15
CA LEU A 14 -1.82 -20.28 -0.52
C LEU A 14 -1.60 -19.04 -1.41
N ILE A 15 -0.55 -18.24 -1.18
CA ILE A 15 -0.30 -17.00 -1.94
C ILE A 15 0.54 -17.19 -3.21
N THR A 16 1.20 -18.34 -3.37
CA THR A 16 2.10 -18.61 -4.52
C THR A 16 1.46 -19.47 -5.61
N ARG A 17 0.22 -19.91 -5.43
CA ARG A 17 -0.53 -20.70 -6.42
C ARG A 17 -1.78 -19.93 -6.86
N PRO A 18 -2.16 -19.99 -8.15
CA PRO A 18 -3.42 -19.43 -8.61
C PRO A 18 -4.59 -20.01 -7.82
N GLN A 19 -5.41 -19.13 -7.26
CA GLN A 19 -6.63 -19.47 -6.54
C GLN A 19 -7.86 -19.26 -7.43
N PRO A 20 -8.97 -19.95 -7.14
CA PRO A 20 -10.25 -19.64 -7.76
C PRO A 20 -10.62 -18.16 -7.54
N GLY A 21 -10.83 -17.43 -8.64
CA GLY A 21 -11.16 -15.99 -8.60
C GLY A 21 -9.96 -15.05 -8.75
N ASP A 22 -8.73 -15.55 -8.91
CA ASP A 22 -7.56 -14.69 -9.16
C ASP A 22 -7.65 -13.92 -10.49
N ASP A 23 -8.38 -14.46 -11.46
CA ASP A 23 -8.65 -13.79 -12.74
C ASP A 23 -9.85 -12.82 -12.67
N ASP A 24 -10.53 -12.72 -11.52
CA ASP A 24 -11.63 -11.78 -11.36
C ASP A 24 -11.09 -10.34 -11.35
N PRO A 25 -11.70 -9.43 -12.13
CA PRO A 25 -11.18 -8.08 -12.25
C PRO A 25 -11.28 -7.30 -10.94
N VAL A 26 -10.17 -6.72 -10.51
CA VAL A 26 -10.13 -5.80 -9.37
C VAL A 26 -10.59 -4.40 -9.81
N CYS A 27 -11.62 -3.88 -9.17
CA CYS A 27 -12.22 -2.58 -9.50
C CYS A 27 -11.44 -1.40 -8.90
N LEU A 28 -10.31 -1.04 -9.50
CA LEU A 28 -9.58 0.20 -9.20
C LEU A 28 -9.50 1.10 -10.44
N THR A 29 -9.69 2.40 -10.24
CA THR A 29 -9.50 3.39 -11.31
C THR A 29 -8.02 3.55 -11.63
N ARG A 30 -7.72 3.97 -12.87
CA ARG A 30 -6.36 4.34 -13.28
C ARG A 30 -5.73 5.38 -12.33
N PHE A 31 -6.51 6.35 -11.88
CA PHE A 31 -6.06 7.39 -10.96
C PHE A 31 -5.64 6.81 -9.60
N GLN A 32 -6.44 5.92 -9.02
CA GLN A 32 -6.12 5.23 -7.77
C GLN A 32 -4.83 4.42 -7.90
N MET A 33 -4.69 3.66 -8.99
CA MET A 33 -3.50 2.86 -9.26
C MET A 33 -2.23 3.72 -9.38
N GLN A 34 -2.31 4.83 -10.11
CA GLN A 34 -1.17 5.75 -10.25
C GLN A 34 -0.76 6.36 -8.92
N LYS A 35 -1.74 6.79 -8.10
CA LYS A 35 -1.44 7.38 -6.79
C LYS A 35 -0.82 6.36 -5.84
N VAL A 36 -1.37 5.15 -5.78
CA VAL A 36 -0.81 4.04 -4.98
C VAL A 36 0.63 3.74 -5.40
N ALA A 37 0.90 3.64 -6.70
CA ALA A 37 2.25 3.39 -7.21
C ALA A 37 3.24 4.49 -6.77
N CYS A 38 2.86 5.77 -6.90
CA CYS A 38 3.71 6.87 -6.46
C CYS A 38 3.98 6.85 -4.95
N ILE A 39 2.98 6.49 -4.13
CA ILE A 39 3.13 6.42 -2.66
C ILE A 39 4.14 5.34 -2.28
N ILE A 40 4.02 4.16 -2.89
CA ILE A 40 4.93 3.03 -2.64
C ILE A 40 6.34 3.38 -3.12
N ASP A 41 6.48 3.95 -4.33
CA ASP A 41 7.76 4.37 -4.89
C ASP A 41 8.46 5.39 -4.00
N ALA A 42 7.74 6.42 -3.54
CA ALA A 42 8.29 7.43 -2.64
C ALA A 42 8.83 6.83 -1.32
N ALA A 43 8.13 5.84 -0.76
CA ALA A 43 8.61 5.14 0.43
C ALA A 43 9.87 4.30 0.12
N LEU A 44 9.93 3.63 -1.03
CA LEU A 44 11.08 2.82 -1.44
C LEU A 44 12.35 3.65 -1.68
N VAL A 45 12.20 4.87 -2.21
CA VAL A 45 13.35 5.77 -2.45
C VAL A 45 13.75 6.60 -1.22
N GLY A 46 13.14 6.34 -0.06
CA GLY A 46 13.58 6.88 1.24
C GLY A 46 12.83 8.13 1.72
N HIS A 47 11.66 8.47 1.17
CA HIS A 47 10.84 9.53 1.75
C HIS A 47 10.07 8.99 2.98
N GLU A 48 10.66 9.12 4.17
CA GLU A 48 10.12 8.57 5.42
C GLU A 48 8.66 8.95 5.72
N LEU A 49 8.23 10.16 5.36
CA LEU A 49 6.85 10.62 5.54
C LEU A 49 5.82 9.74 4.79
N TRP A 50 6.25 9.01 3.76
CA TRP A 50 5.37 8.15 2.95
C TRP A 50 5.34 6.71 3.42
N ARG A 51 6.15 6.32 4.41
CA ARG A 51 6.29 4.92 4.85
C ARG A 51 4.98 4.34 5.37
N GLU A 52 4.29 5.06 6.25
CA GLU A 52 2.99 4.63 6.79
C GLU A 52 1.89 4.64 5.71
N HIS A 53 1.93 5.62 4.81
CA HIS A 53 0.99 5.72 3.70
C HIS A 53 1.19 4.59 2.67
N ALA A 54 2.41 4.11 2.48
CA ALA A 54 2.70 2.93 1.67
C ALA A 54 2.10 1.65 2.26
N ILE A 55 2.10 1.50 3.59
CA ILE A 55 1.41 0.40 4.26
C ILE A 55 -0.10 0.48 4.00
N ALA A 56 -0.70 1.66 4.16
CA ALA A 56 -2.12 1.87 3.85
C ALA A 56 -2.46 1.60 2.38
N ALA A 57 -1.55 1.93 1.46
CA ALA A 57 -1.70 1.64 0.04
C ALA A 57 -1.66 0.13 -0.25
N VAL A 58 -0.77 -0.61 0.40
CA VAL A 58 -0.72 -2.08 0.32
C VAL A 58 -1.98 -2.72 0.89
N ASP A 59 -2.46 -2.23 2.04
CA ASP A 59 -3.71 -2.68 2.66
C ASP A 59 -4.93 -2.48 1.75
N LEU A 60 -4.99 -1.35 1.03
CA LEU A 60 -6.01 -1.09 0.02
C LEU A 60 -5.97 -2.15 -1.09
N LEU A 61 -4.78 -2.47 -1.61
CA LEU A 61 -4.61 -3.48 -2.67
C LEU A 61 -5.06 -4.87 -2.21
N TYR A 62 -4.68 -5.30 -1.01
CA TYR A 62 -5.16 -6.57 -0.44
C TYR A 62 -6.68 -6.60 -0.28
N THR A 63 -7.27 -5.49 0.18
CA THR A 63 -8.72 -5.37 0.34
C THR A 63 -9.43 -5.45 -1.01
N ALA A 64 -8.92 -4.74 -2.02
CA ALA A 64 -9.50 -4.73 -3.36
C ALA A 64 -9.44 -6.12 -4.03
N ALA A 65 -8.32 -6.84 -3.86
CA ALA A 65 -8.17 -8.21 -4.34
C ALA A 65 -9.15 -9.17 -3.64
N ALA A 66 -9.29 -9.07 -2.31
CA ALA A 66 -10.23 -9.88 -1.54
C ALA A 66 -11.70 -9.63 -1.93
N GLU A 67 -12.06 -8.38 -2.23
CA GLU A 67 -13.40 -8.02 -2.71
C GLU A 67 -13.70 -8.60 -4.11
N ALA A 68 -12.72 -8.64 -5.01
CA ALA A 68 -12.87 -9.21 -6.35
C ALA A 68 -13.22 -10.70 -6.29
N GLY A 69 -12.54 -11.47 -5.44
CA GLY A 69 -12.81 -12.90 -5.20
C GLY A 69 -14.11 -13.21 -4.44
N ARG A 70 -15.04 -12.24 -4.32
CA ARG A 70 -16.33 -12.36 -3.63
C ARG A 70 -16.22 -12.83 -2.17
N ALA A 71 -15.12 -12.53 -1.50
CA ALA A 71 -15.03 -12.73 -0.05
C ALA A 71 -16.04 -11.77 0.62
N GLY A 72 -17.26 -12.25 0.85
CA GLY A 72 -18.32 -11.46 1.46
C GLY A 72 -17.90 -10.95 2.83
N GLY A 73 -17.95 -9.63 3.04
CA GLY A 73 -17.83 -9.01 4.36
C GLY A 73 -16.47 -8.39 4.71
N VAL A 74 -15.59 -8.10 3.76
CA VAL A 74 -14.36 -7.33 4.08
C VAL A 74 -14.74 -5.91 4.49
N ARG A 75 -14.54 -5.60 5.77
CA ARG A 75 -14.75 -4.27 6.35
C ARG A 75 -13.47 -3.80 7.02
N PRO A 76 -13.02 -2.55 6.77
CA PRO A 76 -13.58 -1.58 5.81
C PRO A 76 -13.36 -2.00 4.35
N SER A 77 -14.27 -1.58 3.46
CA SER A 77 -14.18 -1.87 2.02
C SER A 77 -13.00 -1.16 1.35
N ALA A 78 -12.62 -1.58 0.14
CA ALA A 78 -11.56 -0.92 -0.62
C ALA A 78 -11.92 0.55 -0.89
N ALA A 79 -13.17 0.83 -1.23
CA ALA A 79 -13.66 2.21 -1.40
C ALA A 79 -13.55 3.02 -0.10
N GLU A 80 -13.92 2.44 1.05
CA GLU A 80 -13.83 3.11 2.35
C GLU A 80 -12.37 3.41 2.73
N ARG A 81 -11.46 2.46 2.51
CA ARG A 81 -10.02 2.65 2.74
C ARG A 81 -9.45 3.73 1.83
N TRP A 82 -9.81 3.73 0.55
CA TRP A 82 -9.40 4.77 -0.38
C TRP A 82 -9.77 6.17 0.13
N HIS A 83 -11.05 6.38 0.44
CA HIS A 83 -11.55 7.68 0.88
C HIS A 83 -10.96 8.15 2.22
N ARG A 84 -10.74 7.20 3.14
CA ARG A 84 -10.19 7.50 4.47
C ARG A 84 -8.69 7.79 4.43
N ASP A 85 -7.93 6.95 3.73
CA ASP A 85 -6.48 6.87 3.94
C ASP A 85 -5.67 7.54 2.83
N LEU A 86 -6.14 7.52 1.58
CA LEU A 86 -5.30 7.85 0.43
C LEU A 86 -5.83 9.00 -0.43
N GLU A 87 -7.15 9.16 -0.55
CA GLU A 87 -7.76 10.12 -1.47
C GLU A 87 -7.27 11.56 -1.21
N ARG A 88 -7.20 11.95 0.05
CA ARG A 88 -6.89 13.32 0.48
C ARG A 88 -5.40 13.61 0.65
N LEU A 89 -4.55 12.59 0.59
CA LEU A 89 -3.11 12.79 0.67
C LEU A 89 -2.62 13.65 -0.51
N PRO A 90 -1.56 14.45 -0.34
CA PRO A 90 -0.90 15.10 -1.46
C PRO A 90 -0.34 14.05 -2.44
N TRP A 91 0.16 14.50 -3.59
CA TRP A 91 0.99 13.65 -4.44
C TRP A 91 2.40 13.57 -3.86
N PRO A 92 3.03 12.38 -3.83
CA PRO A 92 4.42 12.24 -3.43
C PRO A 92 5.37 13.05 -4.33
N PRO A 93 6.49 13.55 -3.79
CA PRO A 93 7.54 14.16 -4.60
C PRO A 93 8.12 13.13 -5.56
N SER A 94 8.53 13.58 -6.75
CA SER A 94 9.25 12.75 -7.71
C SER A 94 10.74 12.66 -7.37
N GLY A 95 11.30 11.46 -7.54
CA GLY A 95 12.74 11.21 -7.35
C GLY A 95 13.16 11.06 -5.88
N PRO A 96 14.48 10.88 -5.62
CA PRO A 96 14.99 10.65 -4.28
C PRO A 96 14.85 11.89 -3.38
N PRO A 97 14.79 11.72 -2.05
CA PRO A 97 14.79 12.83 -1.11
C PRO A 97 16.03 13.70 -1.31
N LYS A 98 15.85 15.02 -1.15
CA LYS A 98 16.97 15.96 -1.20
C LYS A 98 17.92 15.62 -0.04
N PRO A 99 19.24 15.60 -0.26
CA PRO A 99 20.21 15.52 0.83
C PRO A 99 19.87 16.61 1.85
N GLN A 100 19.75 16.24 3.13
CA GLN A 100 19.72 17.25 4.17
C GLN A 100 21.02 18.04 4.08
N ALA A 101 20.93 19.37 4.06
CA ALA A 101 22.11 20.20 4.10
C ALA A 101 22.83 19.87 5.41
N ASP A 102 24.02 19.28 5.30
CA ASP A 102 24.90 19.06 6.45
C ASP A 102 25.11 20.43 7.08
N GLY A 103 24.55 20.59 8.28
CA GLY A 103 24.68 21.77 9.09
C GLY A 103 26.12 21.94 9.52
N THR A 104 26.98 22.40 8.61
CA THR A 104 28.28 22.93 8.96
C THR A 104 28.00 24.32 9.50
N PRO A 105 28.26 24.62 10.79
CA PRO A 105 28.19 25.99 11.26
C PRO A 105 29.19 26.78 10.44
N ALA A 106 28.74 27.84 9.78
CA ALA A 106 29.64 28.82 9.21
C ALA A 106 30.45 29.40 10.38
N GLU A 107 31.71 28.95 10.52
CA GLU A 107 32.69 29.65 11.33
C GLU A 107 32.75 31.08 10.78
N LYS A 108 32.29 32.03 11.59
CA LYS A 108 32.48 33.45 11.33
C LYS A 108 33.91 33.78 11.77
N GLU A 109 34.74 34.13 10.80
CA GLU A 109 35.99 34.88 10.98
C GLU A 109 35.69 36.33 11.43
#